data_AF-A0A4Q5YE22-F1
#
_entry.id   AF-A0A4Q5YE22-F1
#
_cell.length_a   1.000
_cell.length_b   1.000
_cell.length_c   1.000
_cell.angle_alpha   90.00
_cell.angle_beta   90.00
_cell.angle_gamma   90.00
#
_symmetry.space_group_name_H-M   'P 1'
#
loop_
_entity.id
_entity.type
_entity.pdbx_description
1 polymer ?
#
loop_
_entity_poly.entity_id
_entity_poly.type
_entity_poly.pdbx_seq_one_letter_code
_entity_poly.pdbx_strand_id
1 'polypeptide(L)'
;KISNEITQFTFPFDNDVWSIPVHRDNSYYESTYKKSPMSKTDTINTPATFETKDKLFVAIHEAALTDFASMTLLKAKGNQYKSDLVPWRDGVKVYAQTPFNTPWRTIIVGTKPGDLVTSTLMLNLNEPSKIEDTSWIEPSKYIGIWWGMHLETFTWGQGPKHGATTANTKRYIDFAAEHGLDGVLVEGWNVGWDGDWTADGSSFSFTKPYSDFDLDEITSYAKKKNVRLIGHHETAGAAKHYESQLEEAFKLYNSKGVNAVKTGYVNKYLDKKEWHDGQYGVRHYRKVVETAAKYKIMIDNHEPVKGTGLQRTYPNLMTQEGARGQEYNAWSNDGGNTPEYLNTILFTRMLAGPLDYTPGNFGFDYKLPQGAKVQTTLAAQLALYVVLFSPLQMASDLPENYVGKPEFKFIKEVPCIWADTKPLDSKIGGYNTIARKDWNSENWYLGAITNDEARD
;
A
#
# COMPACT_ATOMS: atom_id res chain seq x y z
N LYS A 1 14.02 -23.23 16.69
CA LYS A 1 13.59 -21.90 17.19
C LYS A 1 14.78 -20.96 17.05
N ILE A 2 14.60 -19.81 16.43
CA ILE A 2 15.62 -18.76 16.29
C ILE A 2 15.28 -17.67 17.28
N SER A 3 16.20 -17.37 18.20
CA SER A 3 16.07 -16.27 19.16
C SER A 3 16.78 -14.99 18.71
N ASN A 4 17.70 -15.11 17.76
CA ASN A 4 18.45 -13.98 17.21
C ASN A 4 19.02 -14.30 15.82
N GLU A 5 19.17 -13.28 14.99
CA GLU A 5 19.96 -13.32 13.76
C GLU A 5 21.17 -12.38 13.93
N ILE A 6 22.38 -12.85 13.61
CA ILE A 6 23.62 -12.12 13.89
C ILE A 6 24.12 -11.26 12.73
N THR A 7 23.30 -11.04 11.70
CA THR A 7 23.64 -10.24 10.51
C THR A 7 23.94 -8.79 10.90
N GLN A 8 24.95 -8.20 10.27
CA GLN A 8 25.41 -6.84 10.58
C GLN A 8 25.65 -6.02 9.31
N PHE A 9 25.40 -4.72 9.43
CA PHE A 9 25.67 -3.74 8.39
C PHE A 9 26.55 -2.65 9.02
N THR A 10 27.83 -2.61 8.62
CA THR A 10 28.81 -1.69 9.21
C THR A 10 29.25 -0.68 8.17
N PHE A 11 29.12 0.59 8.50
CA PHE A 11 29.51 1.71 7.66
C PHE A 11 30.83 2.33 8.15
N PRO A 12 31.63 2.91 7.26
CA PRO A 12 32.84 3.63 7.66
C PRO A 12 32.53 4.96 8.39
N PHE A 13 31.36 5.58 8.12
CA PHE A 13 31.00 6.91 8.62
C PHE A 13 29.61 6.94 9.27
N ASP A 14 29.37 7.97 10.08
CA ASP A 14 28.05 8.31 10.62
C ASP A 14 27.22 8.99 9.51
N ASN A 15 26.63 8.15 8.65
CA ASN A 15 25.85 8.59 7.49
C ASN A 15 24.46 9.08 7.91
N ASP A 16 23.87 9.96 7.10
CA ASP A 16 22.47 10.34 7.27
C ASP A 16 21.58 9.23 6.72
N VAL A 17 20.47 8.94 7.39
CA VAL A 17 19.50 7.91 7.01
C VAL A 17 18.09 8.48 7.02
N TRP A 18 17.34 8.16 5.96
CA TRP A 18 15.90 8.33 5.87
C TRP A 18 15.22 7.06 6.37
N SER A 19 14.50 7.18 7.48
CA SER A 19 13.88 6.02 8.12
C SER A 19 12.62 6.37 8.90
N ILE A 20 11.87 5.32 9.24
CA ILE A 20 10.77 5.36 10.20
C ILE A 20 11.08 4.45 11.39
N PRO A 21 10.60 4.77 12.62
CA PRO A 21 10.82 3.92 13.78
C PRO A 21 10.02 2.61 13.68
N VAL A 22 10.46 1.59 14.42
CA VAL A 22 9.74 0.31 14.56
C VAL A 22 8.72 0.41 15.69
N HIS A 23 7.44 0.16 15.40
CA HIS A 23 6.32 0.00 16.35
C HIS A 23 6.12 1.11 17.39
N ARG A 24 6.72 2.28 17.19
CA ARG A 24 6.64 3.42 18.13
C ARG A 24 5.48 4.34 17.80
N ASP A 25 5.42 4.81 16.56
CA ASP A 25 4.44 5.78 16.10
C ASP A 25 3.21 5.06 15.51
N ASN A 26 3.46 4.01 14.71
CA ASN A 26 2.47 3.11 14.16
C ASN A 26 3.07 1.67 14.08
N SER A 27 2.23 0.63 14.07
CA SER A 27 2.64 -0.79 14.05
C SER A 27 2.69 -1.44 12.67
N TYR A 28 2.22 -0.75 11.64
CA TYR A 28 2.10 -1.24 10.26
C TYR A 28 2.60 -0.19 9.23
N TYR A 29 3.70 0.49 9.60
CA TYR A 29 4.56 1.32 8.74
C TYR A 29 4.05 2.72 8.35
N GLU A 30 2.87 3.11 8.79
CA GLU A 30 2.33 4.46 8.53
C GLU A 30 2.94 5.51 9.46
N SER A 31 4.17 5.90 9.15
CA SER A 31 4.90 6.95 9.87
C SER A 31 5.58 7.89 8.89
N THR A 32 5.92 9.10 9.35
CA THR A 32 6.69 10.06 8.55
C THR A 32 8.17 9.68 8.55
N TYR A 33 8.81 9.77 7.39
CA TYR A 33 10.24 9.56 7.27
C TYR A 33 11.00 10.74 7.86
N LYS A 34 12.07 10.44 8.60
CA LYS A 34 12.98 11.45 9.15
C LYS A 34 14.38 11.22 8.60
N LYS A 35 15.03 12.29 8.14
CA LYS A 35 16.47 12.32 7.91
C LYS A 35 17.17 12.53 9.24
N SER A 36 18.08 11.63 9.61
CA SER A 36 18.87 11.77 10.83
C SER A 36 20.22 11.08 10.67
N PRO A 37 21.28 11.53 11.37
CA PRO A 37 22.52 10.76 11.46
C PRO A 37 22.22 9.38 12.04
N MET A 38 22.85 8.31 11.52
CA MET A 38 22.62 6.96 12.03
C MET A 38 22.90 6.84 13.53
N SER A 39 23.88 7.60 14.05
CA SER A 39 24.20 7.67 15.48
C SER A 39 23.05 8.17 16.37
N LYS A 40 22.04 8.83 15.79
CA LYS A 40 20.85 9.35 16.48
C LYS A 40 19.61 8.46 16.31
N THR A 41 19.73 7.37 15.58
CA THR A 41 18.64 6.38 15.43
C THR A 41 18.69 5.33 16.53
N ASP A 42 17.57 4.61 16.69
CA ASP A 42 17.42 3.48 17.60
C ASP A 42 17.18 2.20 16.77
N THR A 43 15.94 1.70 16.72
CA THR A 43 15.55 0.61 15.83
C THR A 43 14.69 1.16 14.71
N ILE A 44 15.08 0.89 13.47
CA ILE A 44 14.45 1.44 12.26
C ILE A 44 13.94 0.36 11.32
N ASN A 45 12.85 0.66 10.62
CA ASN A 45 12.31 -0.20 9.57
C ASN A 45 13.13 -0.10 8.29
N THR A 46 12.97 -1.10 7.42
CA THR A 46 13.49 -1.10 6.05
C THR A 46 12.35 -0.95 5.03
N PRO A 47 12.56 -0.47 3.80
CA PRO A 47 13.83 -0.01 3.24
C PRO A 47 14.36 1.24 3.95
N ALA A 48 15.58 1.15 4.45
CA ALA A 48 16.28 2.25 5.11
C ALA A 48 17.32 2.80 4.14
N THR A 49 17.23 4.08 3.82
CA THR A 49 18.03 4.69 2.76
C THR A 49 19.01 5.69 3.33
N PHE A 50 20.29 5.41 3.11
CA PHE A 50 21.43 6.15 3.62
C PHE A 50 21.99 7.06 2.53
N GLU A 51 22.22 8.33 2.88
CA GLU A 51 23.08 9.24 2.14
C GLU A 51 24.47 9.18 2.76
N THR A 52 25.42 8.56 2.07
CA THR A 52 26.75 8.34 2.64
C THR A 52 27.64 9.58 2.50
N LYS A 53 28.63 9.71 3.41
CA LYS A 53 29.61 10.80 3.34
C LYS A 53 30.48 10.73 2.08
N ASP A 54 30.59 9.56 1.45
CA ASP A 54 31.26 9.36 0.15
C ASP A 54 30.35 9.66 -1.06
N LYS A 55 29.21 10.32 -0.84
CA LYS A 55 28.24 10.69 -1.88
C LYS A 55 27.63 9.49 -2.62
N LEU A 56 27.50 8.35 -1.93
CA LEU A 56 26.70 7.22 -2.40
C LEU A 56 25.33 7.24 -1.75
N PHE A 57 24.37 6.61 -2.42
CA PHE A 57 23.06 6.30 -1.87
C PHE A 57 23.00 4.80 -1.63
N VAL A 58 22.64 4.37 -0.42
CA VAL A 58 22.60 2.95 -0.04
C VAL A 58 21.24 2.63 0.55
N ALA A 59 20.54 1.63 0.02
CA ALA A 59 19.30 1.14 0.61
C ALA A 59 19.51 -0.27 1.19
N ILE A 60 19.23 -0.44 2.49
CA ILE A 60 19.22 -1.74 3.16
C ILE A 60 17.78 -2.23 3.27
N HIS A 61 17.54 -3.46 2.83
CA HIS A 61 16.25 -4.12 2.86
C HIS A 61 16.38 -5.64 2.86
N GLU A 62 15.30 -6.36 2.56
CA GLU A 62 15.26 -7.81 2.40
C GLU A 62 14.38 -8.21 1.21
N ALA A 63 14.56 -9.43 0.72
CA ALA A 63 13.76 -9.99 -0.37
C ALA A 63 13.32 -11.43 -0.07
N ALA A 64 12.18 -11.82 -0.66
CA ALA A 64 11.58 -13.14 -0.52
C ALA A 64 11.24 -13.53 0.93
N LEU A 65 10.64 -12.61 1.69
CA LEU A 65 10.19 -12.87 3.06
C LEU A 65 9.08 -13.93 3.07
N THR A 66 9.45 -15.18 3.35
CA THR A 66 8.56 -16.35 3.33
C THR A 66 8.83 -17.18 4.58
N ASP A 67 7.77 -17.46 5.35
CA ASP A 67 7.83 -18.25 6.58
C ASP A 67 8.94 -17.83 7.57
N PHE A 68 9.21 -16.53 7.64
CA PHE A 68 10.25 -15.93 8.49
C PHE A 68 9.75 -14.60 9.06
N ALA A 69 10.40 -14.07 10.08
CA ALA A 69 10.08 -12.76 10.63
C ALA A 69 10.75 -11.62 9.83
N SER A 70 10.06 -10.49 9.69
CA SER A 70 10.62 -9.29 9.06
C SER A 70 11.87 -8.81 9.82
N MET A 71 12.87 -8.36 9.07
CA MET A 71 14.09 -7.74 9.60
C MET A 71 13.89 -6.26 9.84
N THR A 72 14.24 -5.80 11.03
CA THR A 72 14.48 -4.38 11.33
C THR A 72 15.98 -4.14 11.53
N LEU A 73 16.41 -2.89 11.60
CA LEU A 73 17.80 -2.52 11.84
C LEU A 73 17.93 -1.89 13.23
N LEU A 74 18.51 -2.64 14.16
CA LEU A 74 18.83 -2.17 15.51
C LEU A 74 20.18 -1.48 15.52
N LYS A 75 20.23 -0.23 15.99
CA LYS A 75 21.46 0.52 16.14
C LYS A 75 22.40 -0.17 17.13
N ALA A 76 23.61 -0.49 16.68
CA ALA A 76 24.68 -1.06 17.51
C ALA A 76 25.77 -0.02 17.83
N LYS A 77 26.88 -0.45 18.42
CA LYS A 77 28.04 0.43 18.70
C LYS A 77 28.71 0.91 17.42
N GLY A 78 29.33 2.10 17.44
CA GLY A 78 30.00 2.68 16.28
C GLY A 78 29.02 2.97 15.14
N ASN A 79 29.45 2.80 13.88
CA ASN A 79 28.62 3.04 12.68
C ASN A 79 27.98 1.73 12.18
N GLN A 80 27.40 0.95 13.09
CA GLN A 80 26.86 -0.38 12.80
C GLN A 80 25.36 -0.47 13.12
N TYR A 81 24.66 -1.26 12.30
CA TYR A 81 23.35 -1.86 12.59
C TYR A 81 23.46 -3.38 12.66
N LYS A 82 22.58 -3.99 13.43
CA LYS A 82 22.34 -5.44 13.46
C LYS A 82 20.92 -5.73 12.97
N SER A 83 20.72 -6.88 12.34
CA SER A 83 19.37 -7.39 12.13
C SER A 83 18.68 -7.60 13.47
N ASP A 84 17.51 -7.02 13.68
CA ASP A 84 16.60 -7.39 14.77
C ASP A 84 15.28 -7.85 14.17
N LEU A 85 15.03 -9.16 14.26
CA LEU A 85 13.84 -9.78 13.71
C LEU A 85 12.63 -9.45 14.57
N VAL A 86 11.46 -9.26 13.98
CA VAL A 86 10.24 -9.03 14.77
C VAL A 86 9.83 -10.32 15.51
N PRO A 87 9.72 -10.30 16.86
CA PRO A 87 9.44 -11.49 17.64
C PRO A 87 7.97 -11.90 17.53
N TRP A 88 7.70 -13.19 17.78
CA TRP A 88 6.43 -13.64 18.31
C TRP A 88 6.21 -13.07 19.72
N ARG A 89 4.97 -13.06 20.20
CA ARG A 89 4.65 -12.60 21.56
C ARG A 89 5.48 -13.28 22.67
N ASP A 90 5.89 -14.53 22.48
CA ASP A 90 6.70 -15.28 23.43
C ASP A 90 8.20 -14.96 23.39
N GLY A 91 8.62 -14.03 22.52
CA GLY A 91 10.00 -13.58 22.35
C GLY A 91 10.83 -14.40 21.35
N VAL A 92 10.35 -15.57 20.91
CA VAL A 92 11.01 -16.31 19.83
C VAL A 92 10.87 -15.51 18.54
N LYS A 93 11.94 -15.41 17.74
CA LYS A 93 11.89 -14.66 16.47
C LYS A 93 11.30 -15.51 15.34
N VAL A 94 11.77 -16.76 15.22
CA VAL A 94 11.32 -17.66 14.14
C VAL A 94 11.18 -19.10 14.64
N TYR A 95 10.06 -19.72 14.30
CA TYR A 95 9.83 -21.16 14.38
C TYR A 95 10.08 -21.78 13.01
N ALA A 96 11.21 -22.47 12.85
CA ALA A 96 11.64 -23.10 11.61
C ALA A 96 11.92 -24.60 11.80
N GLN A 97 11.74 -25.37 10.74
CA GLN A 97 12.07 -26.79 10.63
C GLN A 97 12.99 -26.98 9.42
N THR A 98 14.06 -27.77 9.57
CA THR A 98 15.00 -28.02 8.46
C THR A 98 14.40 -28.98 7.42
N PRO A 99 14.68 -28.78 6.12
CA PRO A 99 15.48 -27.67 5.57
C PRO A 99 14.71 -26.33 5.56
N PHE A 100 15.38 -25.24 5.91
CA PHE A 100 14.84 -23.88 5.78
C PHE A 100 15.95 -22.92 5.32
N ASN A 101 15.56 -21.81 4.69
CA ASN A 101 16.42 -20.70 4.33
C ASN A 101 15.93 -19.41 5.00
N THR A 102 16.83 -18.46 5.23
CA THR A 102 16.41 -17.09 5.58
C THR A 102 15.94 -16.36 4.31
N PRO A 103 15.16 -15.28 4.44
CA PRO A 103 15.02 -14.30 3.39
C PRO A 103 16.38 -13.72 3.01
N TRP A 104 16.49 -13.19 1.79
CA TRP A 104 17.70 -12.47 1.37
C TRP A 104 17.83 -11.16 2.15
N ARG A 105 19.05 -10.75 2.50
CA ARG A 105 19.34 -9.40 2.97
C ARG A 105 19.96 -8.62 1.83
N THR A 106 19.40 -7.47 1.50
CA THR A 106 19.76 -6.74 0.28
C THR A 106 20.41 -5.41 0.61
N ILE A 107 21.44 -5.07 -0.17
CA ILE A 107 22.08 -3.76 -0.16
C ILE A 107 22.09 -3.27 -1.61
N ILE A 108 21.32 -2.22 -1.89
CA ILE A 108 21.36 -1.53 -3.19
C ILE A 108 22.26 -0.33 -3.02
N VAL A 109 23.20 -0.12 -3.95
CA VAL A 109 24.14 1.00 -3.93
C VAL A 109 24.03 1.76 -5.24
N GLY A 110 23.90 3.08 -5.14
CA GLY A 110 23.78 4.01 -6.25
C GLY A 110 24.68 5.21 -6.08
N THR A 111 24.97 5.88 -7.19
CA THR A 111 25.71 7.17 -7.22
C THR A 111 24.77 8.38 -7.24
N LYS A 112 23.50 8.15 -7.58
CA LYS A 112 22.39 9.11 -7.49
C LYS A 112 21.13 8.43 -6.96
N PRO A 113 20.13 9.17 -6.41
CA PRO A 113 18.93 8.56 -5.83
C PRO A 113 18.16 7.68 -6.82
N GLY A 114 18.09 8.09 -8.10
CA GLY A 114 17.41 7.35 -9.16
C GLY A 114 17.98 5.94 -9.44
N ASP A 115 19.24 5.69 -9.10
CA ASP A 115 19.86 4.36 -9.24
C ASP A 115 19.21 3.36 -8.27
N LEU A 116 18.72 3.82 -7.10
CA LEU A 116 17.99 2.97 -6.16
C LEU A 116 16.64 2.54 -6.72
N VAL A 117 15.92 3.49 -7.32
CA VAL A 117 14.53 3.32 -7.83
C VAL A 117 14.46 2.31 -8.98
N THR A 118 15.49 2.26 -9.82
CA THR A 118 15.52 1.39 -11.01
C THR A 118 16.10 0.00 -10.73
N SER A 119 16.54 -0.26 -9.50
CA SER A 119 17.07 -1.57 -9.12
C SER A 119 15.97 -2.64 -9.13
N THR A 120 16.19 -3.72 -9.88
CA THR A 120 15.30 -4.89 -9.91
C THR A 120 15.73 -6.00 -8.95
N LEU A 121 16.72 -5.73 -8.09
CA LEU A 121 17.32 -6.73 -7.19
C LEU A 121 16.28 -7.46 -6.33
N MET A 122 15.33 -6.72 -5.76
CA MET A 122 14.28 -7.30 -4.93
C MET A 122 13.45 -8.34 -5.69
N LEU A 123 13.02 -8.03 -6.92
CA LEU A 123 12.27 -8.98 -7.76
C LEU A 123 13.17 -10.15 -8.18
N ASN A 124 14.41 -9.89 -8.60
CA ASN A 124 15.34 -10.90 -9.08
C ASN A 124 15.68 -11.98 -8.03
N LEU A 125 15.56 -11.67 -6.74
CA LEU A 125 15.79 -12.60 -5.62
C LEU A 125 14.56 -13.39 -5.18
N ASN A 126 13.37 -13.11 -5.73
CA ASN A 126 12.16 -13.90 -5.49
C ASN A 126 12.04 -15.07 -6.46
N GLU A 127 11.34 -16.12 -6.03
CA GLU A 127 11.04 -17.26 -6.91
C GLU A 127 10.20 -16.82 -8.12
N PRO A 128 10.31 -17.52 -9.28
CA PRO A 128 9.42 -17.31 -10.41
C PRO A 128 7.93 -17.43 -10.04
N SER A 129 7.05 -16.95 -10.92
CA SER A 129 5.60 -17.03 -10.72
C SER A 129 5.17 -18.47 -10.45
N LYS A 130 4.35 -18.64 -9.42
CA LYS A 130 3.61 -19.88 -9.12
C LYS A 130 2.20 -19.88 -9.72
N ILE A 131 1.80 -18.79 -10.35
CA ILE A 131 0.57 -18.67 -11.12
C ILE A 131 0.94 -18.82 -12.59
N GLU A 132 0.55 -19.94 -13.20
CA GLU A 132 0.84 -20.24 -14.61
C GLU A 132 0.00 -19.39 -15.58
N ASP A 133 -1.32 -19.38 -15.36
CA ASP A 133 -2.25 -18.52 -16.11
C ASP A 133 -2.40 -17.17 -15.38
N THR A 134 -1.75 -16.14 -15.91
CA THR A 134 -1.84 -14.77 -15.40
C THR A 134 -2.83 -13.90 -16.18
N SER A 135 -3.63 -14.45 -17.10
CA SER A 135 -4.47 -13.65 -18.00
C SER A 135 -5.62 -12.92 -17.30
N TRP A 136 -5.95 -13.31 -16.07
CA TRP A 136 -6.99 -12.72 -15.24
C TRP A 136 -6.45 -11.60 -14.32
N ILE A 137 -5.13 -11.41 -14.28
CA ILE A 137 -4.47 -10.41 -13.46
C ILE A 137 -4.35 -9.14 -14.31
N GLU A 138 -5.22 -8.17 -14.02
CA GLU A 138 -5.44 -7.00 -14.86
C GLU A 138 -5.17 -5.72 -14.07
N PRO A 139 -4.10 -4.98 -14.39
CA PRO A 139 -3.90 -3.61 -13.92
C PRO A 139 -5.13 -2.75 -14.23
N SER A 140 -5.45 -1.81 -13.36
CA SER A 140 -6.64 -0.98 -13.54
C SER A 140 -6.55 0.38 -12.86
N LYS A 141 -7.42 1.29 -13.30
CA LYS A 141 -7.78 2.50 -12.57
C LYS A 141 -9.15 2.31 -11.94
N TYR A 142 -9.32 2.76 -10.71
CA TYR A 142 -10.57 2.62 -9.98
C TYR A 142 -10.94 3.88 -9.20
N ILE A 143 -12.19 3.98 -8.80
CA ILE A 143 -12.69 4.95 -7.81
C ILE A 143 -13.26 4.18 -6.64
N GLY A 144 -13.73 4.85 -5.59
CA GLY A 144 -14.40 4.13 -4.53
C GLY A 144 -15.30 4.99 -3.65
N ILE A 145 -16.31 4.32 -3.12
CA ILE A 145 -16.99 4.77 -1.91
C ILE A 145 -16.00 4.50 -0.79
N TRP A 146 -15.18 5.52 -0.49
CA TRP A 146 -14.02 5.44 0.40
C TRP A 146 -13.73 6.81 1.02
N TRP A 147 -13.31 7.78 0.20
CA TRP A 147 -12.89 9.11 0.68
C TRP A 147 -14.01 9.85 1.42
N GLY A 148 -15.26 9.63 1.02
CA GLY A 148 -16.41 10.21 1.71
C GLY A 148 -16.52 9.80 3.18
N MET A 149 -16.05 8.59 3.55
CA MET A 149 -15.99 8.16 4.95
C MET A 149 -14.86 8.85 5.71
N HIS A 150 -13.68 8.98 5.10
CA HIS A 150 -12.56 9.76 5.65
C HIS A 150 -12.90 11.24 5.83
N LEU A 151 -13.76 11.79 4.96
CA LEU A 151 -14.27 13.15 5.05
C LEU A 151 -15.49 13.31 6.00
N GLU A 152 -15.93 12.25 6.68
CA GLU A 152 -17.13 12.24 7.55
C GLU A 152 -18.46 12.62 6.83
N THR A 153 -18.46 12.59 5.50
CA THR A 153 -19.65 12.79 4.65
C THR A 153 -20.47 11.51 4.54
N PHE A 154 -19.80 10.35 4.60
CA PHE A 154 -20.38 9.02 4.71
C PHE A 154 -19.95 8.33 6.00
N THR A 155 -20.64 7.25 6.35
CA THR A 155 -20.23 6.30 7.40
C THR A 155 -19.98 4.93 6.79
N TRP A 156 -19.06 4.15 7.36
CA TRP A 156 -18.93 2.72 7.05
C TRP A 156 -20.08 1.91 7.64
N GLY A 157 -20.48 2.19 8.89
CA GLY A 157 -21.64 1.55 9.53
C GLY A 157 -22.96 2.02 8.94
N GLN A 158 -23.99 1.19 9.10
CA GLN A 158 -25.32 1.46 8.57
C GLN A 158 -25.97 2.69 9.26
N GLY A 159 -26.84 3.39 8.53
CA GLY A 159 -27.53 4.56 9.03
C GLY A 159 -27.79 5.61 7.94
N PRO A 160 -28.27 6.82 8.31
CA PRO A 160 -28.65 7.85 7.35
C PRO A 160 -27.52 8.34 6.42
N LYS A 161 -26.26 8.13 6.80
CA LYS A 161 -25.06 8.50 6.04
C LYS A 161 -24.29 7.30 5.49
N HIS A 162 -24.87 6.10 5.53
CA HIS A 162 -24.16 4.90 5.11
C HIS A 162 -23.68 5.03 3.65
N GLY A 163 -22.36 4.87 3.45
CA GLY A 163 -21.76 5.02 2.13
C GLY A 163 -22.13 3.89 1.19
N ALA A 164 -22.03 2.64 1.66
CA ALA A 164 -22.21 1.44 0.86
C ALA A 164 -23.69 1.06 0.70
N THR A 165 -24.44 1.89 -0.02
CA THR A 165 -25.80 1.56 -0.44
C THR A 165 -25.83 1.13 -1.90
N THR A 166 -26.86 0.37 -2.28
CA THR A 166 -27.11 -0.02 -3.67
C THR A 166 -27.21 1.18 -4.60
N ALA A 167 -27.91 2.23 -4.17
CA ALA A 167 -28.09 3.45 -4.97
C ALA A 167 -26.78 4.21 -5.16
N ASN A 168 -25.99 4.41 -4.10
CA ASN A 168 -24.71 5.10 -4.19
C ASN A 168 -23.69 4.30 -5.02
N THR A 169 -23.66 2.98 -4.84
CA THR A 169 -22.77 2.10 -5.61
C THR A 169 -23.07 2.16 -7.11
N LYS A 170 -24.36 2.15 -7.50
CA LYS A 170 -24.75 2.34 -8.91
C LYS A 170 -24.32 3.70 -9.47
N ARG A 171 -24.43 4.78 -8.69
CA ARG A 171 -23.96 6.12 -9.08
C ARG A 171 -22.45 6.12 -9.34
N TYR A 172 -21.65 5.48 -8.49
CA TYR A 172 -20.21 5.35 -8.71
C TYR A 172 -19.89 4.47 -9.93
N ILE A 173 -20.62 3.36 -10.13
CA ILE A 173 -20.48 2.52 -11.34
C ILE A 173 -20.79 3.31 -12.61
N ASP A 174 -21.83 4.13 -12.61
CA ASP A 174 -22.18 4.99 -13.76
C ASP A 174 -21.06 5.99 -14.06
N PHE A 175 -20.52 6.64 -13.03
CA PHE A 175 -19.39 7.57 -13.19
C PHE A 175 -18.13 6.86 -13.72
N ALA A 176 -17.80 5.69 -13.17
CA ALA A 176 -16.66 4.89 -13.63
C ALA A 176 -16.82 4.51 -15.12
N ALA A 177 -18.00 4.04 -15.51
CA ALA A 177 -18.31 3.65 -16.89
C ALA A 177 -18.25 4.84 -17.85
N GLU A 178 -18.79 6.00 -17.46
CA GLU A 178 -18.76 7.23 -18.27
C GLU A 178 -17.33 7.74 -18.52
N HIS A 179 -16.42 7.49 -17.58
CA HIS A 179 -15.07 8.03 -17.61
C HIS A 179 -13.97 7.02 -17.90
N GLY A 180 -14.32 5.79 -18.26
CA GLY A 180 -13.36 4.75 -18.63
C GLY A 180 -12.47 4.31 -17.47
N LEU A 181 -13.04 4.25 -16.27
CA LEU A 181 -12.40 3.67 -15.08
C LEU A 181 -12.90 2.23 -14.93
N ASP A 182 -12.00 1.31 -14.61
CA ASP A 182 -12.26 -0.11 -14.70
C ASP A 182 -13.06 -0.64 -13.51
N GLY A 183 -13.04 0.05 -12.36
CA GLY A 183 -13.62 -0.48 -11.12
C GLY A 183 -14.09 0.53 -10.07
N VAL A 184 -14.91 0.01 -9.16
CA VAL A 184 -15.44 0.72 -7.99
C VAL A 184 -15.18 -0.09 -6.72
N LEU A 185 -14.35 0.42 -5.82
CA LEU A 185 -14.21 -0.06 -4.44
C LEU A 185 -15.41 0.37 -3.60
N VAL A 186 -15.90 -0.52 -2.75
CA VAL A 186 -16.94 -0.20 -1.77
C VAL A 186 -16.57 -0.73 -0.40
N GLU A 187 -16.21 0.17 0.53
CA GLU A 187 -16.03 -0.17 1.93
C GLU A 187 -17.32 0.06 2.73
N GLY A 188 -17.52 -0.68 3.83
CA GLY A 188 -18.75 -0.61 4.62
C GLY A 188 -19.89 -1.53 4.15
N TRP A 189 -19.70 -2.30 3.08
CA TRP A 189 -20.78 -3.10 2.47
C TRP A 189 -21.33 -4.23 3.35
N ASN A 190 -20.49 -4.78 4.24
CA ASN A 190 -20.76 -5.99 5.00
C ASN A 190 -21.09 -5.76 6.47
N VAL A 191 -21.85 -6.66 7.10
CA VAL A 191 -22.15 -6.52 8.54
C VAL A 191 -20.87 -6.53 9.37
N GLY A 192 -20.74 -5.58 10.30
CA GLY A 192 -19.65 -5.52 11.30
C GLY A 192 -19.06 -4.13 11.53
N TRP A 193 -19.44 -3.12 10.74
CA TRP A 193 -18.93 -1.75 10.82
C TRP A 193 -19.65 -0.85 11.84
N ASP A 194 -20.73 -1.34 12.46
CA ASP A 194 -21.54 -0.53 13.38
C ASP A 194 -20.77 -0.22 14.67
N GLY A 195 -20.75 1.06 15.04
CA GLY A 195 -20.03 1.54 16.22
C GLY A 195 -18.55 1.81 15.94
N ASP A 196 -17.68 1.44 16.88
CA ASP A 196 -16.23 1.56 16.72
C ASP A 196 -15.67 0.27 16.10
N TRP A 197 -15.67 0.22 14.77
CA TRP A 197 -15.21 -0.93 13.99
C TRP A 197 -13.72 -1.23 14.19
N THR A 198 -12.91 -0.27 14.64
CA THR A 198 -11.46 -0.44 14.87
C THR A 198 -11.14 -1.22 16.15
N ALA A 199 -12.09 -1.30 17.08
CA ALA A 199 -11.88 -1.89 18.39
C ALA A 199 -11.78 -3.42 18.35
N ASP A 200 -12.61 -4.08 17.52
CA ASP A 200 -12.67 -5.54 17.41
C ASP A 200 -13.34 -5.99 16.10
N GLY A 201 -12.57 -6.65 15.23
CA GLY A 201 -13.08 -7.15 13.95
C GLY A 201 -13.81 -8.49 13.99
N SER A 202 -14.02 -9.09 15.16
CA SER A 202 -14.74 -10.37 15.28
C SER A 202 -16.22 -10.30 14.88
N SER A 203 -16.77 -9.10 14.73
CA SER A 203 -18.13 -8.87 14.23
C SER A 203 -18.23 -8.88 12.71
N PHE A 204 -17.12 -8.78 11.97
CA PHE A 204 -17.16 -8.73 10.50
C PHE A 204 -17.63 -10.06 9.91
N SER A 205 -18.63 -9.98 9.03
CA SER A 205 -18.98 -11.06 8.13
C SER A 205 -18.44 -10.75 6.75
N PHE A 206 -17.68 -11.66 6.16
CA PHE A 206 -17.14 -11.47 4.79
C PHE A 206 -18.06 -12.06 3.71
N THR A 207 -19.28 -12.43 4.09
CA THR A 207 -20.28 -13.05 3.20
C THR A 207 -21.68 -12.45 3.35
N LYS A 208 -21.90 -11.59 4.36
CA LYS A 208 -23.22 -11.01 4.65
C LYS A 208 -23.20 -9.50 4.43
N PRO A 209 -23.90 -8.99 3.39
CA PRO A 209 -24.07 -7.55 3.19
C PRO A 209 -25.02 -6.94 4.23
N TYR A 210 -24.96 -5.61 4.43
CA TYR A 210 -26.05 -4.86 5.06
C TYR A 210 -27.32 -4.88 4.19
N SER A 211 -28.49 -4.59 4.78
CA SER A 211 -29.78 -4.72 4.08
C SER A 211 -30.01 -3.68 2.97
N ASP A 212 -29.24 -2.60 2.95
CA ASP A 212 -29.25 -1.56 1.91
C ASP A 212 -28.20 -1.77 0.81
N PHE A 213 -27.41 -2.85 0.89
CA PHE A 213 -26.43 -3.27 -0.11
C PHE A 213 -26.83 -4.59 -0.78
N ASP A 214 -27.48 -4.51 -1.94
CA ASP A 214 -27.85 -5.67 -2.75
C ASP A 214 -26.67 -6.07 -3.66
N LEU A 215 -25.85 -6.99 -3.16
CA LEU A 215 -24.67 -7.48 -3.87
C LEU A 215 -25.01 -8.08 -5.24
N ASP A 216 -26.17 -8.72 -5.40
CA ASP A 216 -26.56 -9.41 -6.64
C ASP A 216 -26.96 -8.40 -7.71
N GLU A 217 -27.75 -7.39 -7.33
CA GLU A 217 -28.12 -6.30 -8.21
C GLU A 217 -26.89 -5.46 -8.59
N ILE A 218 -26.00 -5.15 -7.64
CA ILE A 218 -24.79 -4.35 -7.89
C ILE A 218 -23.84 -5.06 -8.85
N THR A 219 -23.52 -6.34 -8.59
CA THR A 219 -22.58 -7.09 -9.44
C THR A 219 -23.16 -7.31 -10.84
N SER A 220 -24.48 -7.55 -10.95
CA SER A 220 -25.18 -7.58 -12.24
C SER A 220 -25.14 -6.25 -12.97
N TYR A 221 -25.30 -5.13 -12.25
CA TYR A 221 -25.26 -3.78 -12.83
C TYR A 221 -23.85 -3.40 -13.29
N ALA A 222 -22.83 -3.66 -12.46
CA ALA A 222 -21.43 -3.43 -12.76
C ALA A 222 -21.00 -4.17 -14.04
N LYS A 223 -21.40 -5.46 -14.15
CA LYS A 223 -21.17 -6.27 -15.36
C LYS A 223 -21.82 -5.66 -16.60
N LYS A 224 -23.08 -5.18 -16.52
CA LYS A 224 -23.76 -4.51 -17.66
C LYS A 224 -23.04 -3.24 -18.10
N LYS A 225 -22.34 -2.58 -17.18
CA LYS A 225 -21.60 -1.32 -17.39
C LYS A 225 -20.12 -1.54 -17.73
N ASN A 226 -19.66 -2.80 -17.79
CA ASN A 226 -18.26 -3.16 -17.98
C ASN A 226 -17.33 -2.51 -16.93
N VAL A 227 -17.80 -2.48 -15.68
CA VAL A 227 -17.04 -1.99 -14.51
C VAL A 227 -16.97 -3.13 -13.51
N ARG A 228 -15.81 -3.37 -12.90
CA ARG A 228 -15.66 -4.34 -11.82
C ARG A 228 -16.09 -3.73 -10.49
N LEU A 229 -16.80 -4.52 -9.69
CA LEU A 229 -16.86 -4.24 -8.25
C LEU A 229 -15.53 -4.71 -7.65
N ILE A 230 -14.86 -3.84 -6.89
CA ILE A 230 -13.68 -4.17 -6.10
C ILE A 230 -14.17 -4.44 -4.68
N GLY A 231 -13.96 -5.66 -4.22
CA GLY A 231 -14.38 -6.09 -2.88
C GLY A 231 -13.53 -5.46 -1.78
N HIS A 232 -14.06 -5.45 -0.57
CA HIS A 232 -13.34 -4.99 0.61
C HIS A 232 -13.46 -6.00 1.76
N HIS A 233 -12.33 -6.31 2.41
CA HIS A 233 -12.22 -7.16 3.59
C HIS A 233 -11.33 -6.49 4.67
N GLU A 234 -11.92 -5.58 5.44
CA GLU A 234 -11.31 -5.08 6.69
C GLU A 234 -11.43 -6.13 7.79
N THR A 235 -10.38 -6.28 8.60
CA THR A 235 -10.33 -7.30 9.66
C THR A 235 -10.22 -6.72 11.06
N ALA A 236 -9.94 -5.43 11.22
CA ALA A 236 -9.53 -4.76 12.43
C ALA A 236 -8.52 -5.60 13.25
N GLY A 237 -7.56 -6.19 12.54
CA GLY A 237 -6.52 -7.08 13.08
C GLY A 237 -6.99 -8.50 13.45
N ALA A 238 -8.26 -8.87 13.29
CA ALA A 238 -8.80 -10.19 13.65
C ALA A 238 -8.47 -11.28 12.59
N ALA A 239 -7.17 -11.51 12.34
CA ALA A 239 -6.67 -12.40 11.31
C ALA A 239 -7.26 -13.83 11.36
N LYS A 240 -7.40 -14.44 12.55
CA LYS A 240 -8.00 -15.79 12.68
C LYS A 240 -9.47 -15.82 12.30
N HIS A 241 -10.21 -14.78 12.67
CA HIS A 241 -11.62 -14.66 12.33
C HIS A 241 -11.78 -14.56 10.81
N TYR A 242 -10.94 -13.74 10.16
CA TYR A 242 -10.91 -13.66 8.71
C TYR A 242 -10.54 -15.00 8.06
N GLU A 243 -9.47 -15.67 8.53
CA GLU A 243 -9.08 -16.98 8.03
C GLU A 243 -10.18 -18.04 8.12
N SER A 244 -11.06 -17.96 9.12
CA SER A 244 -12.19 -18.89 9.28
C SER A 244 -13.29 -18.72 8.23
N GLN A 245 -13.36 -17.54 7.60
CA GLN A 245 -14.34 -17.17 6.56
C GLN A 245 -13.70 -17.04 5.16
N LEU A 246 -12.37 -17.06 5.06
CA LEU A 246 -11.59 -16.68 3.89
C LEU A 246 -11.99 -17.40 2.60
N GLU A 247 -12.10 -18.73 2.66
CA GLU A 247 -12.46 -19.57 1.50
C GLU A 247 -13.89 -19.25 1.03
N GLU A 248 -14.87 -19.15 1.94
CA GLU A 248 -16.25 -18.82 1.57
C GLU A 248 -16.41 -17.37 1.09
N ALA A 249 -15.65 -16.43 1.63
CA ALA A 249 -15.64 -15.04 1.19
C ALA A 249 -15.11 -14.90 -0.25
N PHE A 250 -13.98 -15.54 -0.57
CA PHE A 250 -13.45 -15.52 -1.93
C PHE A 250 -14.30 -16.33 -2.91
N LYS A 251 -14.91 -17.42 -2.46
CA LYS A 251 -15.89 -18.16 -3.26
C LYS A 251 -17.14 -17.33 -3.59
N LEU A 252 -17.67 -16.57 -2.62
CA LEU A 252 -18.76 -15.63 -2.87
C LEU A 252 -18.35 -14.62 -3.94
N TYR A 253 -17.23 -13.92 -3.75
CA TYR A 253 -16.76 -12.93 -4.72
C TYR A 253 -16.53 -13.51 -6.12
N ASN A 254 -15.85 -14.65 -6.22
CA ASN A 254 -15.65 -15.32 -7.50
C ASN A 254 -16.98 -15.68 -8.17
N SER A 255 -17.96 -16.20 -7.41
CA SER A 255 -19.30 -16.54 -7.93
C SER A 255 -20.09 -15.33 -8.44
N LYS A 256 -19.77 -14.13 -7.95
CA LYS A 256 -20.38 -12.85 -8.36
C LYS A 256 -19.55 -12.08 -9.38
N GLY A 257 -18.41 -12.63 -9.82
CA GLY A 257 -17.51 -12.00 -10.79
C GLY A 257 -16.64 -10.87 -10.22
N VAL A 258 -16.50 -10.78 -8.88
CA VAL A 258 -15.53 -9.91 -8.24
C VAL A 258 -14.16 -10.55 -8.32
N ASN A 259 -13.19 -9.85 -8.92
CA ASN A 259 -11.85 -10.36 -9.22
C ASN A 259 -10.72 -9.51 -8.59
N ALA A 260 -11.06 -8.52 -7.76
CA ALA A 260 -10.12 -7.70 -7.00
C ALA A 260 -10.67 -7.43 -5.60
N VAL A 261 -9.82 -7.50 -4.59
CA VAL A 261 -10.19 -7.25 -3.18
C VAL A 261 -9.11 -6.42 -2.51
N LYS A 262 -9.53 -5.32 -1.89
CA LYS A 262 -8.74 -4.61 -0.89
C LYS A 262 -8.92 -5.30 0.47
N THR A 263 -7.83 -5.68 1.13
CA THR A 263 -7.83 -6.20 2.51
C THR A 263 -7.24 -5.17 3.46
N GLY A 264 -7.72 -5.12 4.70
CA GLY A 264 -7.22 -4.23 5.75
C GLY A 264 -7.09 -4.91 7.11
N TYR A 265 -6.20 -4.40 7.95
CA TYR A 265 -5.85 -4.97 9.26
C TYR A 265 -5.72 -3.91 10.35
N VAL A 266 -6.52 -2.85 10.31
CA VAL A 266 -6.41 -1.69 11.22
C VAL A 266 -6.51 -2.11 12.69
N ASN A 267 -5.35 -2.34 13.30
CA ASN A 267 -5.17 -2.56 14.73
C ASN A 267 -3.68 -2.52 15.05
N LYS A 268 -3.31 -2.27 16.30
CA LYS A 268 -1.90 -2.36 16.72
C LYS A 268 -1.32 -3.77 16.49
N TYR A 269 -2.14 -4.79 16.71
CA TYR A 269 -1.72 -6.19 16.66
C TYR A 269 -2.70 -7.04 15.88
N LEU A 270 -2.18 -8.07 15.22
CA LEU A 270 -2.96 -9.19 14.75
C LEU A 270 -3.41 -10.06 15.93
N ASP A 271 -4.70 -10.39 15.96
CA ASP A 271 -5.39 -11.16 16.99
C ASP A 271 -5.07 -10.67 18.42
N LYS A 272 -4.93 -9.34 18.56
CA LYS A 272 -4.62 -8.62 19.81
C LYS A 272 -3.28 -9.01 20.45
N LYS A 273 -2.38 -9.69 19.72
CA LYS A 273 -1.20 -10.34 20.30
C LYS A 273 0.06 -10.25 19.46
N GLU A 274 -0.04 -10.48 18.15
CA GLU A 274 1.13 -10.65 17.30
C GLU A 274 1.36 -9.40 16.45
N TRP A 275 2.62 -9.10 16.16
CA TRP A 275 2.97 -8.01 15.25
C TRP A 275 2.59 -8.36 13.81
N HIS A 276 2.23 -7.34 13.03
CA HIS A 276 1.93 -7.46 11.59
C HIS A 276 3.10 -8.07 10.82
N ASP A 277 4.32 -7.71 11.19
CA ASP A 277 5.54 -8.07 10.49
C ASP A 277 6.37 -9.16 11.19
N GLY A 278 5.82 -9.77 12.23
CA GLY A 278 6.33 -11.04 12.76
C GLY A 278 6.07 -12.20 11.79
N GLN A 279 6.70 -13.36 12.04
CA GLN A 279 6.46 -14.56 11.24
C GLN A 279 4.97 -14.96 11.21
N TYR A 280 4.21 -14.62 12.26
CA TYR A 280 2.76 -14.81 12.30
C TYR A 280 2.03 -14.07 11.17
N GLY A 281 2.21 -12.75 11.07
CA GLY A 281 1.58 -11.95 10.02
C GLY A 281 2.08 -12.30 8.63
N VAL A 282 3.39 -12.58 8.47
CA VAL A 282 3.96 -13.06 7.19
C VAL A 282 3.24 -14.32 6.70
N ARG A 283 2.96 -15.28 7.59
CA ARG A 283 2.20 -16.49 7.25
C ARG A 283 0.75 -16.18 6.89
N HIS A 284 0.12 -15.29 7.65
CA HIS A 284 -1.25 -14.86 7.41
C HIS A 284 -1.42 -14.22 6.02
N TYR A 285 -0.65 -13.18 5.72
CA TYR A 285 -0.73 -12.48 4.43
C TYR A 285 -0.43 -13.42 3.26
N ARG A 286 0.55 -14.33 3.42
CA ARG A 286 0.82 -15.37 2.42
C ARG A 286 -0.40 -16.23 2.15
N LYS A 287 -1.07 -16.72 3.21
CA LYS A 287 -2.27 -17.54 3.10
C LYS A 287 -3.39 -16.79 2.37
N VAL A 288 -3.60 -15.51 2.66
CA VAL A 288 -4.62 -14.69 1.98
C VAL A 288 -4.33 -14.58 0.49
N VAL A 289 -3.10 -14.21 0.10
CA VAL A 289 -2.68 -14.06 -1.31
C VAL A 289 -2.78 -15.39 -2.07
N GLU A 290 -2.32 -16.49 -1.48
CA GLU A 290 -2.38 -17.83 -2.08
C GLU A 290 -3.82 -18.33 -2.25
N THR A 291 -4.67 -18.06 -1.26
CA THR A 291 -6.08 -18.47 -1.33
C THR A 291 -6.82 -17.65 -2.38
N ALA A 292 -6.59 -16.34 -2.45
CA ALA A 292 -7.16 -15.48 -3.48
C ALA A 292 -6.80 -15.94 -4.90
N ALA A 293 -5.56 -16.40 -5.12
CA ALA A 293 -5.12 -16.92 -6.41
C ALA A 293 -5.93 -18.15 -6.86
N LYS A 294 -6.35 -19.04 -5.95
CA LYS A 294 -7.22 -20.19 -6.27
C LYS A 294 -8.57 -19.76 -6.87
N TYR A 295 -9.05 -18.58 -6.48
CA TYR A 295 -10.32 -17.99 -6.91
C TYR A 295 -10.14 -16.91 -7.99
N LYS A 296 -8.94 -16.77 -8.56
CA LYS A 296 -8.60 -15.73 -9.55
C LYS A 296 -8.95 -14.32 -9.04
N ILE A 297 -8.58 -14.03 -7.79
CA ILE A 297 -8.77 -12.73 -7.14
C ILE A 297 -7.42 -12.04 -6.95
N MET A 298 -7.35 -10.80 -7.42
CA MET A 298 -6.26 -9.85 -7.18
C MET A 298 -6.39 -9.23 -5.79
N ILE A 299 -5.26 -8.98 -5.14
CA ILE A 299 -5.16 -8.43 -3.79
C ILE A 299 -4.47 -7.08 -3.82
N ASP A 300 -5.13 -6.12 -3.19
CA ASP A 300 -4.55 -4.88 -2.66
C ASP A 300 -4.52 -5.00 -1.13
N ASN A 301 -3.35 -4.90 -0.51
CA ASN A 301 -3.13 -5.22 0.90
C ASN A 301 -2.77 -3.98 1.74
N HIS A 302 -3.72 -3.45 2.50
CA HIS A 302 -3.53 -2.38 3.49
C HIS A 302 -3.08 -2.97 4.85
N GLU A 303 -2.46 -2.16 5.71
CA GLU A 303 -1.71 -2.56 6.92
C GLU A 303 -0.82 -3.84 6.79
N PRO A 304 -0.05 -3.98 5.69
CA PRO A 304 0.60 -5.23 5.32
C PRO A 304 1.87 -5.49 6.15
N VAL A 305 2.48 -6.66 5.94
CA VAL A 305 3.95 -6.75 6.08
C VAL A 305 4.59 -6.01 4.90
N LYS A 306 5.70 -5.30 5.13
CA LYS A 306 6.41 -4.57 4.06
C LYS A 306 6.67 -5.45 2.83
N GLY A 307 6.59 -4.86 1.64
CA GLY A 307 6.87 -5.55 0.40
C GLY A 307 8.29 -6.11 0.36
N THR A 308 8.47 -7.30 -0.23
CA THR A 308 9.78 -7.96 -0.37
C THR A 308 9.92 -8.68 -1.72
N GLY A 309 9.14 -8.25 -2.72
CA GLY A 309 9.16 -8.77 -4.09
C GLY A 309 8.24 -9.98 -4.36
N LEU A 310 7.38 -10.32 -3.40
CA LEU A 310 6.44 -11.43 -3.48
C LEU A 310 5.57 -11.42 -4.75
N GLN A 311 5.26 -10.24 -5.28
CA GLN A 311 4.52 -10.06 -6.52
C GLN A 311 5.16 -10.74 -7.74
N ARG A 312 6.47 -11.07 -7.71
CA ARG A 312 7.07 -11.92 -8.75
C ARG A 312 6.55 -13.36 -8.68
N THR A 313 6.44 -13.91 -7.48
CA THR A 313 6.02 -15.30 -7.24
C THR A 313 4.50 -15.42 -7.27
N TYR A 314 3.78 -14.40 -6.78
CA TYR A 314 2.32 -14.33 -6.77
C TYR A 314 1.87 -13.00 -7.38
N PRO A 315 1.80 -12.90 -8.71
CA PRO A 315 1.46 -11.66 -9.41
C PRO A 315 0.05 -11.13 -9.11
N ASN A 316 -0.81 -11.92 -8.45
CA ASN A 316 -2.11 -11.44 -7.99
C ASN A 316 -2.01 -10.52 -6.76
N LEU A 317 -0.88 -10.46 -6.07
CA LEU A 317 -0.57 -9.37 -5.14
C LEU A 317 -0.20 -8.13 -5.95
N MET A 318 -1.20 -7.32 -6.25
CA MET A 318 -1.08 -6.20 -7.18
C MET A 318 -0.35 -5.02 -6.55
N THR A 319 -0.78 -4.67 -5.34
CA THR A 319 -0.23 -3.53 -4.62
C THR A 319 -0.50 -3.69 -3.12
N GLN A 320 0.09 -2.79 -2.34
CA GLN A 320 -0.05 -2.74 -0.89
C GLN A 320 0.04 -1.29 -0.43
N GLU A 321 -0.48 -0.96 0.75
CA GLU A 321 -0.26 0.35 1.36
C GLU A 321 1.05 0.37 2.17
N GLY A 322 1.05 0.11 3.48
CA GLY A 322 2.27 -0.06 4.28
C GLY A 322 3.15 1.19 4.33
N ALA A 323 2.51 2.35 4.30
CA ALA A 323 3.04 3.70 4.51
C ALA A 323 1.85 4.66 4.58
N ARG A 324 2.01 5.88 5.13
CA ARG A 324 0.91 6.87 5.13
C ARG A 324 0.39 7.16 3.71
N GLY A 325 -0.79 6.64 3.38
CA GLY A 325 -1.50 6.96 2.14
C GLY A 325 -2.20 8.32 2.19
N GLN A 326 -3.02 8.60 1.17
CA GLN A 326 -3.82 9.82 1.08
C GLN A 326 -4.80 9.97 2.25
N GLU A 327 -5.26 8.88 2.87
CA GLU A 327 -6.16 8.90 4.04
C GLU A 327 -5.66 9.78 5.19
N TYR A 328 -4.36 9.79 5.44
CA TYR A 328 -3.76 10.64 6.47
C TYR A 328 -3.98 12.14 6.21
N ASN A 329 -4.29 12.55 4.98
CA ASN A 329 -4.66 13.93 4.64
C ASN A 329 -6.09 14.31 5.06
N ALA A 330 -6.87 13.37 5.65
CA ALA A 330 -8.20 13.62 6.17
C ALA A 330 -8.21 13.77 7.71
N TRP A 331 -7.55 12.88 8.44
CA TRP A 331 -7.81 12.75 9.89
C TRP A 331 -6.57 12.90 10.78
N SER A 332 -5.37 13.04 10.21
CA SER A 332 -4.16 13.05 11.02
C SER A 332 -3.97 14.34 11.83
N ASN A 333 -3.57 14.19 13.09
CA ASN A 333 -3.40 15.33 14.01
C ASN A 333 -2.20 16.23 13.65
N ASP A 334 -1.29 15.78 12.80
CA ASP A 334 -0.13 16.55 12.33
C ASP A 334 -0.37 17.28 11.01
N GLY A 335 -1.63 17.30 10.52
CA GLY A 335 -2.05 18.11 9.39
C GLY A 335 -1.99 17.41 8.03
N GLY A 336 -1.60 16.14 7.98
CA GLY A 336 -1.49 15.35 6.76
C GLY A 336 -0.06 15.09 6.31
N ASN A 337 0.07 14.45 5.16
CA ASN A 337 1.34 14.18 4.52
C ASN A 337 1.96 15.48 4.00
N THR A 338 3.23 15.71 4.32
CA THR A 338 3.98 16.88 3.83
C THR A 338 4.46 16.68 2.40
N PRO A 339 4.73 17.76 1.64
CA PRO A 339 5.42 17.66 0.36
C PRO A 339 6.77 16.93 0.42
N GLU A 340 7.54 17.09 1.50
CA GLU A 340 8.80 16.36 1.74
C GLU A 340 8.57 14.85 1.86
N TYR A 341 7.50 14.42 2.53
CA TYR A 341 7.14 13.01 2.66
C TYR A 341 6.95 12.35 1.29
N LEU A 342 6.16 12.97 0.41
CA LEU A 342 5.94 12.50 -0.96
C LEU A 342 7.24 12.38 -1.76
N ASN A 343 8.19 13.27 -1.51
CA ASN A 343 9.51 13.25 -2.15
C ASN A 343 10.51 12.29 -1.50
N THR A 344 10.15 11.67 -0.38
CA THR A 344 10.98 10.71 0.35
C THR A 344 10.55 9.27 0.07
N ILE A 345 9.24 9.01 0.02
CA ILE A 345 8.69 7.65 -0.11
C ILE A 345 9.18 6.90 -1.36
N LEU A 346 9.51 7.61 -2.44
CA LEU A 346 10.06 7.02 -3.66
C LEU A 346 11.39 6.29 -3.42
N PHE A 347 12.18 6.75 -2.45
CA PHE A 347 13.50 6.21 -2.12
C PHE A 347 13.49 5.34 -0.87
N THR A 348 12.33 5.09 -0.28
CA THR A 348 12.17 4.26 0.90
C THR A 348 11.08 3.23 0.65
N ARG A 349 9.81 3.52 0.98
CA ARG A 349 8.67 2.60 0.81
C ARG A 349 8.57 2.02 -0.61
N MET A 350 8.78 2.84 -1.64
CA MET A 350 8.63 2.39 -3.04
C MET A 350 9.72 1.42 -3.49
N LEU A 351 10.86 1.35 -2.78
CA LEU A 351 11.88 0.33 -3.04
C LEU A 351 11.40 -1.08 -2.64
N ALA A 352 10.37 -1.18 -1.80
CA ALA A 352 9.73 -2.44 -1.40
C ALA A 352 8.66 -2.92 -2.41
N GLY A 353 8.33 -2.12 -3.43
CA GLY A 353 7.34 -2.44 -4.46
C GLY A 353 6.22 -1.40 -4.58
N PRO A 354 5.17 -1.74 -5.36
CA PRO A 354 4.01 -0.87 -5.60
C PRO A 354 3.37 -0.31 -4.33
N LEU A 355 2.77 0.88 -4.44
CA LEU A 355 2.05 1.55 -3.36
C LEU A 355 0.67 1.97 -3.82
N ASP A 356 -0.38 1.45 -3.18
CA ASP A 356 -1.71 2.05 -3.29
C ASP A 356 -1.76 3.33 -2.46
N TYR A 357 -1.26 4.43 -3.03
CA TYR A 357 -1.25 5.72 -2.34
C TYR A 357 -2.64 6.37 -2.31
N THR A 358 -3.52 5.98 -3.23
CA THR A 358 -4.81 6.63 -3.53
C THR A 358 -4.71 8.12 -3.93
N PRO A 359 -3.96 8.48 -4.99
CA PRO A 359 -3.80 9.86 -5.42
C PRO A 359 -5.06 10.43 -6.10
N GLY A 360 -4.99 11.71 -6.50
CA GLY A 360 -5.93 12.31 -7.43
C GLY A 360 -7.02 13.16 -6.79
N ASN A 361 -6.78 13.78 -5.64
CA ASN A 361 -7.72 14.75 -5.08
C ASN A 361 -7.78 16.04 -5.90
N PHE A 362 -9.00 16.49 -6.17
CA PHE A 362 -9.34 17.72 -6.90
C PHE A 362 -10.05 18.74 -6.00
N GLY A 363 -10.78 18.28 -4.98
CA GLY A 363 -11.40 19.08 -3.95
C GLY A 363 -10.48 19.27 -2.75
N PHE A 364 -9.99 20.50 -2.55
CA PHE A 364 -9.11 20.86 -1.44
C PHE A 364 -9.82 21.64 -0.33
N ASP A 365 -11.09 22.01 -0.53
CA ASP A 365 -11.85 22.92 0.33
C ASP A 365 -12.68 22.20 1.41
N TYR A 366 -12.27 21.00 1.83
CA TYR A 366 -12.90 20.29 2.95
C TYR A 366 -12.35 20.78 4.30
N LYS A 367 -13.15 20.63 5.35
CA LYS A 367 -12.76 21.00 6.73
C LYS A 367 -13.06 19.84 7.65
N LEU A 368 -12.01 19.34 8.31
CA LEU A 368 -12.08 18.21 9.23
C LEU A 368 -11.65 18.63 10.62
N PRO A 369 -12.11 17.96 11.70
CA PRO A 369 -11.87 18.39 13.07
C PRO A 369 -10.39 18.55 13.42
N GLN A 370 -9.52 17.71 12.87
CA GLN A 370 -8.07 17.71 13.11
C GLN A 370 -7.31 18.70 12.21
N GLY A 371 -7.99 19.33 11.24
CA GLY A 371 -7.38 20.30 10.32
C GLY A 371 -6.42 19.68 9.29
N ALA A 372 -6.35 18.35 9.18
CA ALA A 372 -5.61 17.69 8.11
C ALA A 372 -6.18 18.05 6.74
N LYS A 373 -5.27 18.19 5.77
CA LYS A 373 -5.61 18.49 4.38
C LYS A 373 -4.60 17.90 3.43
N VAL A 374 -4.98 17.76 2.16
CA VAL A 374 -4.03 17.48 1.08
C VAL A 374 -3.12 18.71 0.91
N GLN A 375 -1.84 18.55 1.24
CA GLN A 375 -0.85 19.64 1.21
C GLN A 375 -0.12 19.73 -0.13
N THR A 376 -0.83 19.61 -1.25
CA THR A 376 -0.24 19.62 -2.60
C THR A 376 -1.09 20.45 -3.55
N THR A 377 -0.55 20.78 -4.72
CA THR A 377 -1.33 21.36 -5.82
C THR A 377 -2.08 20.27 -6.59
N LEU A 378 -3.07 20.67 -7.38
CA LEU A 378 -3.74 19.75 -8.32
C LEU A 378 -2.74 19.10 -9.29
N ALA A 379 -1.78 19.87 -9.82
CA ALA A 379 -0.76 19.33 -10.73
C ALA A 379 0.12 18.26 -10.05
N ALA A 380 0.45 18.44 -8.76
CA ALA A 380 1.17 17.42 -8.01
C ALA A 380 0.33 16.14 -7.84
N GLN A 381 -0.98 16.25 -7.55
CA GLN A 381 -1.88 15.09 -7.50
C GLN A 381 -1.93 14.30 -8.82
N LEU A 382 -1.90 14.99 -9.97
CA LEU A 382 -1.78 14.34 -11.27
C LEU A 382 -0.41 13.67 -11.46
N ALA A 383 0.68 14.35 -11.07
CA ALA A 383 2.03 13.82 -11.20
C ALA A 383 2.24 12.52 -10.39
N LEU A 384 1.51 12.32 -9.28
CA LEU A 384 1.61 11.11 -8.46
C LEU A 384 1.29 9.82 -9.22
N TYR A 385 0.41 9.85 -10.24
CA TYR A 385 0.13 8.67 -11.08
C TYR A 385 1.35 8.16 -11.86
N VAL A 386 2.35 9.02 -12.09
CA VAL A 386 3.61 8.66 -12.74
C VAL A 386 4.72 8.46 -11.69
N VAL A 387 4.77 9.31 -10.66
CA VAL A 387 5.85 9.24 -9.66
C VAL A 387 5.71 7.97 -8.80
N LEU A 388 4.51 7.70 -8.28
CA LEU A 388 4.22 6.57 -7.41
C LEU A 388 3.62 5.42 -8.23
N PHE A 389 4.46 4.44 -8.55
CA PHE A 389 4.03 3.28 -9.31
C PHE A 389 3.08 2.37 -8.53
N SER A 390 1.93 2.08 -9.14
CA SER A 390 1.06 0.98 -8.77
C SER A 390 0.34 0.45 -10.01
N PRO A 391 0.16 -0.89 -10.15
CA PRO A 391 -0.68 -1.45 -11.20
C PRO A 391 -2.19 -1.30 -10.90
N LEU A 392 -2.56 -0.93 -9.67
CA LEU A 392 -3.91 -0.49 -9.29
C LEU A 392 -3.83 0.96 -8.81
N GLN A 393 -4.42 1.89 -9.56
CA GLN A 393 -4.38 3.32 -9.25
C GLN A 393 -5.78 3.84 -8.95
N MET A 394 -5.98 4.40 -7.76
CA MET A 394 -7.23 5.05 -7.44
C MET A 394 -7.28 6.47 -8.02
N ALA A 395 -8.46 6.91 -8.45
CA ALA A 395 -8.88 8.30 -8.46
C ALA A 395 -9.73 8.52 -7.20
N SER A 396 -9.09 9.00 -6.14
CA SER A 396 -9.58 8.82 -4.78
C SER A 396 -10.65 9.80 -4.33
N ASP A 397 -10.84 10.91 -5.04
CA ASP A 397 -11.81 11.94 -4.66
C ASP A 397 -13.26 11.53 -4.93
N LEU A 398 -14.19 12.33 -4.42
CA LEU A 398 -15.61 12.18 -4.73
C LEU A 398 -15.86 12.50 -6.21
N PRO A 399 -16.74 11.74 -6.92
CA PRO A 399 -17.07 11.96 -8.32
C PRO A 399 -17.38 13.42 -8.68
N GLU A 400 -18.14 14.11 -7.84
CA GLU A 400 -18.51 15.52 -8.00
C GLU A 400 -17.31 16.48 -8.12
N ASN A 401 -16.17 16.15 -7.51
CA ASN A 401 -14.97 16.98 -7.57
C ASN A 401 -14.24 16.86 -8.92
N TYR A 402 -14.52 15.81 -9.70
CA TYR A 402 -13.98 15.61 -11.05
C TYR A 402 -14.89 16.16 -12.15
N VAL A 403 -16.20 16.28 -11.90
CA VAL A 403 -17.18 16.71 -12.92
C VAL A 403 -16.84 18.09 -13.46
N GLY A 404 -16.75 18.19 -14.80
CA GLY A 404 -16.44 19.45 -15.49
C GLY A 404 -14.98 19.90 -15.40
N LYS A 405 -14.08 19.09 -14.82
CA LYS A 405 -12.66 19.43 -14.66
C LYS A 405 -11.83 18.88 -15.83
N PRO A 406 -11.26 19.74 -16.70
CA PRO A 406 -10.49 19.27 -17.85
C PRO A 406 -9.25 18.46 -17.45
N GLU A 407 -8.68 18.72 -16.27
CA GLU A 407 -7.51 18.03 -15.73
C GLU A 407 -7.75 16.53 -15.51
N PHE A 408 -9.00 16.12 -15.29
CA PHE A 408 -9.37 14.71 -15.11
C PHE A 408 -9.06 13.87 -16.37
N LYS A 409 -8.89 14.51 -17.54
CA LYS A 409 -8.40 13.85 -18.75
C LYS A 409 -7.08 13.11 -18.52
N PHE A 410 -6.15 13.69 -17.76
CA PHE A 410 -4.86 13.04 -17.50
C PHE A 410 -5.02 11.71 -16.74
N ILE A 411 -5.88 11.68 -15.71
CA ILE A 411 -6.15 10.47 -14.93
C ILE A 411 -6.76 9.37 -15.81
N LYS A 412 -7.67 9.74 -16.72
CA LYS A 412 -8.28 8.77 -17.65
C LYS A 412 -7.23 8.16 -18.61
N GLU A 413 -6.29 8.98 -19.08
CA GLU A 413 -5.33 8.62 -20.12
C GLU A 413 -4.02 8.00 -19.60
N VAL A 414 -3.61 8.26 -18.35
CA VAL A 414 -2.37 7.70 -17.80
C VAL A 414 -2.49 6.18 -17.59
N PRO A 415 -1.50 5.38 -18.05
CA PRO A 415 -1.53 3.93 -17.86
C PRO A 415 -1.09 3.53 -16.45
N CYS A 416 -1.38 2.29 -16.06
CA CYS A 416 -0.94 1.71 -14.77
C CYS A 416 0.27 0.77 -14.92
N ILE A 417 0.72 0.51 -16.15
CA ILE A 417 1.85 -0.37 -16.46
C ILE A 417 2.83 0.30 -17.42
N TRP A 418 4.10 -0.08 -17.29
CA TRP A 418 5.20 0.67 -17.88
C TRP A 418 6.27 -0.27 -18.43
N ALA A 419 6.63 -0.13 -19.71
CA ALA A 419 7.72 -0.88 -20.34
C ALA A 419 9.10 -0.39 -19.89
N ASP A 420 9.22 0.90 -19.53
CA ASP A 420 10.47 1.50 -19.09
C ASP A 420 10.20 2.61 -18.06
N THR A 421 11.16 2.85 -17.17
CA THR A 421 11.11 3.89 -16.14
C THR A 421 12.46 4.58 -16.03
N LYS A 422 12.45 5.91 -16.15
CA LYS A 422 13.64 6.77 -16.12
C LYS A 422 13.47 7.84 -15.05
N PRO A 423 14.16 7.71 -13.89
CA PRO A 423 14.37 8.84 -12.99
C PRO A 423 15.28 9.85 -13.68
N LEU A 424 14.73 11.02 -14.01
CA LEU A 424 15.43 12.06 -14.75
C LEU A 424 16.26 12.94 -13.81
N ASP A 425 15.64 13.41 -12.73
CA ASP A 425 16.31 14.14 -11.67
C ASP A 425 15.56 14.00 -10.35
N SER A 426 16.31 13.87 -9.26
CA SER A 426 15.77 13.57 -7.93
C SER A 426 16.70 14.00 -6.80
N LYS A 427 16.09 14.56 -5.75
CA LYS A 427 16.71 14.78 -4.44
C LYS A 427 15.77 14.24 -3.37
N ILE A 428 16.23 13.31 -2.54
CA ILE A 428 15.42 12.70 -1.47
C ILE A 428 14.88 13.80 -0.55
N GLY A 429 13.56 13.81 -0.34
CA GLY A 429 12.84 14.83 0.43
C GLY A 429 12.69 16.19 -0.27
N GLY A 430 13.37 16.41 -1.40
CA GLY A 430 13.35 17.69 -2.13
C GLY A 430 12.44 17.67 -3.34
N TYR A 431 12.73 16.82 -4.34
CA TYR A 431 11.98 16.80 -5.60
C TYR A 431 12.20 15.49 -6.36
N ASN A 432 11.29 15.18 -7.27
CA ASN A 432 11.36 14.01 -8.15
C ASN A 432 10.78 14.29 -9.52
N THR A 433 11.52 13.93 -10.57
CA THR A 433 11.05 13.93 -11.96
C THR A 433 11.24 12.54 -12.55
N ILE A 434 10.14 11.84 -12.83
CA ILE A 434 10.13 10.48 -13.36
C ILE A 434 9.43 10.48 -14.71
N ALA A 435 10.07 9.86 -15.71
CA ALA A 435 9.44 9.56 -17.00
C ALA A 435 9.22 8.04 -17.13
N ARG A 436 8.07 7.63 -17.64
CA ARG A 436 7.75 6.22 -17.86
C ARG A 436 7.17 6.02 -19.26
N LYS A 437 7.60 4.94 -19.92
CA LYS A 437 7.06 4.53 -21.22
C LYS A 437 5.89 3.59 -20.98
N ASP A 438 4.73 3.89 -21.55
CA ASP A 438 3.58 2.99 -21.53
C ASP A 438 3.97 1.60 -22.04
N TRP A 439 3.45 0.55 -21.41
CA TRP A 439 3.69 -0.83 -21.87
C TRP A 439 3.07 -1.11 -23.25
N ASN A 440 1.92 -0.49 -23.54
CA ASN A 440 1.11 -0.83 -24.72
C ASN A 440 1.26 0.16 -25.88
N SER A 441 2.11 1.18 -25.75
CA SER A 441 2.28 2.21 -26.77
C SER A 441 3.68 2.83 -26.77
N GLU A 442 3.94 3.70 -27.74
CA GLU A 442 5.17 4.50 -27.79
C GLU A 442 5.10 5.77 -26.93
N ASN A 443 3.99 5.99 -26.22
CA ASN A 443 3.79 7.19 -25.41
C ASN A 443 4.66 7.18 -24.15
N TRP A 444 5.16 8.37 -23.80
CA TRP A 444 5.85 8.63 -22.55
C TRP A 444 5.01 9.56 -21.68
N TYR A 445 5.02 9.28 -20.39
CA TYR A 445 4.37 10.08 -19.37
C TYR A 445 5.44 10.59 -18.40
N LEU A 446 5.30 11.82 -17.94
CA LEU A 446 6.24 12.45 -17.02
C LEU A 446 5.47 13.02 -15.83
N GLY A 447 5.95 12.73 -14.63
CA GLY A 447 5.48 13.34 -13.39
C GLY A 447 6.64 14.03 -12.68
N ALA A 448 6.41 15.27 -12.26
CA ALA A 448 7.34 16.04 -11.45
C ALA A 448 6.64 16.57 -10.20
N ILE A 449 7.27 16.37 -9.04
CA ILE A 449 6.82 16.91 -7.75
C ILE A 449 8.00 17.56 -7.01
N THR A 450 7.71 18.54 -6.17
CA THR A 450 8.67 19.23 -5.30
C THR A 450 8.16 19.25 -3.86
N ASN A 451 9.01 19.65 -2.92
CA ASN A 451 8.69 19.87 -1.53
C ASN A 451 7.97 21.23 -1.35
N ASP A 452 8.07 21.82 -0.16
CA ASP A 452 7.54 23.15 0.15
C ASP A 452 8.31 24.30 -0.53
N GLU A 453 9.41 24.00 -1.22
CA GLU A 453 10.16 24.94 -2.05
C GLU A 453 9.72 24.85 -3.52
N ALA A 454 9.34 25.99 -4.10
CA ALA A 454 9.13 26.10 -5.54
C ALA A 454 10.44 25.83 -6.31
N ARG A 455 10.34 25.21 -7.49
CA ARG A 455 11.48 24.84 -8.35
C ARG A 455 11.13 25.08 -9.82
N ASP A 456 12.15 25.45 -10.59
CA ASP A 456 12.10 25.63 -12.05
C ASP A 456 12.55 24.37 -12.79
#